data_AF-E2ZC35-F1
#
_entry.id   AF-E2ZC35-F1
#
_cell.length_a   1.000
_cell.length_b   1.000
_cell.length_c   1.000
_cell.angle_alpha   90.00
_cell.angle_beta   90.00
_cell.angle_gamma   90.00
#
_symmetry.space_group_name_H-M   'P 1'
#
loop_
_entity.id
_entity.type
_entity.pdbx_description
1 polymer ?
#
loop_
_entity_poly.entity_id
_entity_poly.type
_entity_poly.pdbx_seq_one_letter_code
_entity_poly.pdbx_strand_id
1 'polypeptide(L)'
;MYYLNNKEFAIILILLIIIILQQYQIQKLTKKGTNTTFSNLNSSPTIQKSSPILLKSKNFFINLFTFTGRISRWRYFMTTILASPLPVIYIYYLESSPVTIFLGCKTLFDYIQTFLTLLLILLLTIIIISAKCRRWHDLGKSSNYIFANIFLSHLFIPYGFLFSEFIMLIVAGDDKTNKYGDPPDW
;
A
#
# COMPACT_ATOMS: atom_id res chain seq x y z
N MET A 1 -23.09 21.24 22.41
CA MET A 1 -23.73 20.07 21.78
C MET A 1 -24.05 20.47 20.34
N TYR A 2 -23.17 20.14 19.39
CA TYR A 2 -23.42 20.34 17.96
C TYR A 2 -23.34 18.96 17.33
N TYR A 3 -24.49 18.35 17.07
CA TYR A 3 -24.56 17.22 16.15
C TYR A 3 -24.27 17.78 14.78
N LEU A 4 -23.23 17.28 14.09
CA LEU A 4 -23.12 17.55 12.65
C LEU A 4 -24.42 17.06 12.02
N ASN A 5 -25.15 17.99 11.42
CA ASN A 5 -26.44 17.70 10.84
C ASN A 5 -26.20 16.67 9.71
N ASN A 6 -27.12 15.72 9.48
CA ASN A 6 -26.96 14.71 8.40
C ASN A 6 -26.64 15.36 7.02
N LYS A 7 -27.03 16.62 6.85
CA LYS A 7 -26.70 17.47 5.71
C LYS A 7 -25.20 17.83 5.62
N GLU A 8 -24.55 18.15 6.74
CA GLU A 8 -23.12 18.50 6.80
C GLU A 8 -22.24 17.28 6.53
N PHE A 9 -22.64 16.09 7.03
CA PHE A 9 -21.97 14.82 6.69
C PHE A 9 -22.12 14.48 5.21
N ALA A 10 -23.32 14.64 4.64
CA ALA A 10 -23.54 14.43 3.21
C ALA A 10 -22.70 15.39 2.36
N ILE A 11 -22.54 16.65 2.78
CA ILE A 11 -21.68 17.64 2.08
C ILE A 11 -20.22 17.19 2.12
N ILE A 12 -19.71 16.72 3.26
CA ILE A 12 -18.32 16.23 3.37
C ILE A 12 -18.10 15.00 2.49
N LEU A 13 -19.06 14.06 2.46
CA LEU A 13 -18.99 12.87 1.60
C LEU A 13 -19.01 13.23 0.11
N ILE A 14 -19.86 14.19 -0.29
CA ILE A 14 -19.94 14.70 -1.66
C ILE A 14 -18.62 15.37 -2.06
N LEU A 15 -18.03 16.19 -1.18
CA LEU A 15 -16.73 16.83 -1.42
C LEU A 15 -15.61 15.80 -1.61
N LEU A 16 -15.61 14.72 -0.82
CA LEU A 16 -14.63 13.64 -0.97
C LEU A 16 -14.76 12.94 -2.34
N ILE A 17 -16.00 12.66 -2.77
CA ILE A 17 -16.28 12.06 -4.08
C ILE A 17 -15.83 12.98 -5.21
N ILE A 18 -16.09 14.28 -5.12
CA ILE A 18 -15.65 15.28 -6.12
C ILE A 18 -14.13 15.30 -6.24
N ILE A 19 -13.40 15.28 -5.12
CA ILE A 19 -11.93 15.26 -5.11
C ILE A 19 -11.40 14.00 -5.80
N ILE A 20 -11.99 12.83 -5.52
CA ILE A 20 -11.61 11.55 -6.16
C ILE A 20 -11.85 11.60 -7.67
N LEU A 21 -13.01 12.12 -8.10
CA LEU A 21 -13.32 12.25 -9.53
C LEU A 21 -12.40 13.25 -10.24
N GLN A 22 -12.03 14.35 -9.59
CA GLN A 22 -11.06 15.31 -10.13
C GLN A 22 -9.68 14.68 -10.33
N GLN A 23 -9.18 13.92 -9.34
CA GLN A 23 -7.91 13.20 -9.46
C GLN A 23 -7.94 12.17 -10.59
N TYR A 24 -9.06 11.48 -10.78
CA TYR A 24 -9.23 10.53 -11.88
C TYR A 24 -9.23 11.22 -13.26
N GLN A 25 -9.88 12.38 -13.40
CA GLN A 25 -9.87 13.14 -14.65
C GLN A 25 -8.48 13.67 -15.00
N ILE A 26 -7.71 14.16 -14.02
CA ILE A 26 -6.33 14.62 -14.20
C ILE A 26 -5.44 13.47 -14.71
N GLN A 27 -5.58 12.26 -14.17
CA GLN A 27 -4.86 11.07 -14.64
C GLN A 27 -5.26 10.64 -16.06
N LYS A 28 -6.54 10.80 -16.42
CA LYS A 28 -7.02 10.51 -17.78
C LYS A 28 -6.49 11.51 -18.81
N LEU A 29 -6.41 12.80 -18.45
CA LEU A 29 -5.90 13.86 -19.33
C LEU A 29 -4.38 13.75 -19.53
N THR A 30 -3.62 13.43 -18.49
CA THR A 30 -2.16 13.19 -18.59
C THR A 30 -1.81 11.98 -19.45
N LYS A 31 -2.64 10.92 -19.42
CA LYS A 31 -2.50 9.76 -20.35
C LYS A 31 -2.88 10.08 -21.80
N LYS A 32 -3.76 11.06 -22.05
CA LYS A 32 -4.17 11.42 -23.41
C LYS A 32 -3.16 12.36 -24.07
N GLY A 33 -2.57 13.28 -23.31
CA GLY A 33 -1.52 14.19 -23.80
C GLY A 33 -0.21 13.48 -24.17
N THR A 34 0.13 12.39 -23.49
CA THR A 34 1.32 11.56 -23.81
C THR A 34 1.15 10.74 -25.09
N ASN A 35 -0.06 10.45 -25.55
CA ASN A 35 -0.28 9.69 -26.80
C ASN A 35 -0.29 10.55 -28.06
N THR A 36 -0.46 11.87 -27.94
CA THR A 36 -0.48 12.81 -29.07
C THR A 36 0.89 13.39 -29.44
N THR A 37 1.94 13.15 -28.64
CA THR A 37 3.29 13.71 -28.90
C THR A 37 4.27 12.73 -29.56
N PHE A 38 3.88 11.46 -29.76
CA PHE A 38 4.76 10.41 -30.29
C PHE A 38 4.57 10.07 -31.78
N SER A 39 3.74 10.81 -32.53
CA SER A 39 3.50 10.51 -33.96
C SER A 39 4.36 11.31 -34.94
N ASN A 40 5.32 12.12 -34.49
CA ASN A 40 6.24 12.80 -35.39
C ASN A 40 7.64 12.81 -34.78
N LEU A 41 8.45 11.80 -35.13
CA LEU A 41 9.91 11.87 -35.25
C LEU A 41 10.42 10.49 -35.70
N ASN A 42 10.47 10.29 -37.01
CA ASN A 42 11.30 9.26 -37.61
C ASN A 42 12.77 9.70 -37.51
N SER A 43 13.51 9.10 -36.58
CA SER A 43 14.95 8.87 -36.72
C SER A 43 15.43 7.91 -35.64
N SER A 44 15.69 6.65 -36.03
CA SER A 44 16.68 5.82 -35.33
C SER A 44 18.06 6.48 -35.54
N PRO A 45 18.92 6.56 -34.51
CA PRO A 45 19.51 5.35 -33.93
C PRO A 45 19.61 5.35 -32.39
N THR A 46 19.71 4.13 -31.86
CA THR A 46 20.17 3.78 -30.50
C THR A 46 19.44 4.48 -29.35
N ILE A 47 18.22 3.99 -29.05
CA ILE A 47 17.64 4.15 -27.72
C ILE A 47 18.51 3.31 -26.77
N GLN A 48 19.51 3.95 -26.14
CA GLN A 48 19.90 3.56 -24.79
C GLN A 48 18.60 3.52 -24.00
N LYS A 49 18.17 2.30 -23.67
CA LYS A 49 17.06 2.05 -22.75
C LYS A 49 17.51 2.65 -21.43
N SER A 50 17.21 3.93 -21.22
CA SER A 50 17.35 4.59 -19.93
C SER A 50 16.40 3.85 -19.01
N SER A 51 16.94 2.81 -18.37
CA SER A 51 16.42 2.27 -17.14
C SER A 51 16.00 3.48 -16.31
N PRO A 52 14.75 3.55 -15.84
CA PRO A 52 14.37 4.66 -14.98
C PRO A 52 15.40 4.63 -13.85
N ILE A 53 16.18 5.70 -13.74
CA ILE A 53 17.13 5.93 -12.66
C ILE A 53 16.23 6.13 -11.43
N LEU A 54 15.72 5.02 -10.93
CA LEU A 54 15.05 4.91 -9.67
C LEU A 54 16.20 5.12 -8.71
N LEU A 55 16.34 6.35 -8.21
CA LEU A 55 17.35 6.71 -7.22
C LEU A 55 17.47 5.54 -6.25
N LYS A 56 18.62 4.87 -6.29
CA LYS A 56 19.00 3.82 -5.35
C LYS A 56 19.27 4.53 -4.02
N SER A 57 18.22 5.07 -3.43
CA SER A 57 18.24 5.69 -2.12
C SER A 57 18.49 4.57 -1.14
N LYS A 58 19.71 4.54 -0.59
CA LYS A 58 20.07 3.65 0.52
C LYS A 58 19.24 3.91 1.78
N ASN A 59 18.40 4.95 1.80
CA ASN A 59 17.58 5.29 2.95
C ASN A 59 16.36 4.38 3.03
N PHE A 60 16.45 3.40 3.92
CA PHE A 60 15.37 2.45 4.25
C PHE A 60 14.01 3.14 4.47
N PHE A 61 13.99 4.29 5.17
CA PHE A 61 12.77 5.06 5.44
C PHE A 61 12.07 5.60 4.19
N ILE A 62 12.85 6.10 3.21
CA ILE A 62 12.31 6.60 1.93
C ILE A 62 11.67 5.45 1.17
N ASN A 63 12.21 4.25 1.33
CA ASN A 63 11.66 3.06 0.72
C ASN A 63 10.39 2.56 1.43
N LEU A 64 10.05 2.94 2.66
CA LEU A 64 8.85 2.37 3.32
C LEU A 64 7.55 2.53 2.50
N PHE A 65 7.42 3.60 1.72
CA PHE A 65 6.24 3.90 0.89
C PHE A 65 6.40 3.52 -0.60
N THR A 66 7.53 2.92 -1.01
CA THR A 66 7.77 2.58 -2.42
C THR A 66 7.35 1.15 -2.76
N PHE A 67 6.50 1.01 -3.77
CA PHE A 67 6.03 -0.29 -4.26
C PHE A 67 7.01 -0.98 -5.22
N THR A 68 8.12 -0.32 -5.57
CA THR A 68 9.15 -0.82 -6.49
C THR A 68 10.40 -1.23 -5.73
N GLY A 69 11.23 -2.07 -6.36
CA GLY A 69 12.43 -2.62 -5.73
C GLY A 69 12.19 -3.96 -5.04
N ARG A 70 13.20 -4.39 -4.30
CA ARG A 70 13.27 -5.69 -3.61
C ARG A 70 13.64 -5.48 -2.15
N ILE A 71 13.21 -6.40 -1.29
CA ILE A 71 13.45 -6.33 0.15
C ILE A 71 13.93 -7.67 0.69
N SER A 72 14.97 -7.64 1.53
CA SER A 72 15.51 -8.83 2.18
C SER A 72 14.50 -9.41 3.16
N ARG A 73 14.62 -10.71 3.45
CA ARG A 73 13.75 -11.41 4.41
C ARG A 73 13.73 -10.74 5.78
N TRP A 74 14.91 -10.33 6.26
CA TRP A 74 15.04 -9.69 7.56
C TRP A 74 14.38 -8.31 7.60
N ARG A 75 14.62 -7.48 6.58
CA ARG A 75 13.98 -6.17 6.47
C ARG A 75 12.47 -6.27 6.30
N TYR A 76 12.00 -7.27 5.57
CA TYR A 76 10.58 -7.59 5.47
C TYR A 76 10.00 -7.93 6.84
N PHE A 77 10.62 -8.86 7.56
CA PHE A 77 10.22 -9.27 8.90
C PHE A 77 10.14 -8.09 9.89
N MET A 78 11.19 -7.27 9.94
CA MET A 78 11.24 -6.07 10.78
C MET A 78 10.13 -5.09 10.42
N THR A 79 9.89 -4.84 9.13
CA THR A 79 8.84 -3.93 8.67
C THR A 79 7.46 -4.45 9.08
N THR A 80 7.21 -5.76 8.90
CA THR A 80 5.94 -6.38 9.25
C THR A 80 5.71 -6.39 10.75
N ILE A 81 6.71 -6.68 11.59
CA ILE A 81 6.56 -6.63 13.06
C ILE A 81 6.34 -5.21 13.57
N LEU A 82 7.03 -4.22 13.00
CA LEU A 82 6.88 -2.82 13.44
C LEU A 82 5.55 -2.21 13.01
N ALA A 83 5.03 -2.60 11.84
CA ALA A 83 3.83 -1.98 11.27
C ALA A 83 2.53 -2.77 11.51
N SER A 84 2.57 -4.08 11.78
CA SER A 84 1.37 -4.94 11.88
C SER A 84 0.58 -4.91 13.21
N PRO A 85 1.16 -4.67 14.40
CA PRO A 85 0.42 -4.84 15.66
C PRO A 85 -0.81 -3.93 15.76
N LEU A 86 -0.69 -2.66 15.38
CA LEU A 86 -1.79 -1.69 15.47
C LEU A 86 -2.94 -2.01 14.49
N PRO A 87 -2.70 -2.25 13.19
CA PRO A 87 -3.76 -2.68 12.27
C PRO A 87 -4.43 -4.00 12.70
N VAL A 88 -3.66 -5.00 13.16
CA VAL A 88 -4.21 -6.31 13.54
C VAL A 88 -5.08 -6.21 14.79
N ILE A 89 -4.60 -5.51 15.83
CA ILE A 89 -5.38 -5.26 17.05
C ILE A 89 -6.66 -4.50 16.68
N TYR A 90 -6.57 -3.48 15.84
CA TYR A 90 -7.74 -2.71 15.45
C TYR A 90 -8.76 -3.51 14.62
N ILE A 91 -8.32 -4.36 13.70
CA ILE A 91 -9.21 -5.28 12.95
C ILE A 91 -9.89 -6.25 13.91
N TYR A 92 -9.17 -6.81 14.88
CA TYR A 92 -9.76 -7.68 15.90
C TYR A 92 -10.81 -6.95 16.75
N TYR A 93 -10.52 -5.70 17.14
CA TYR A 93 -11.50 -4.84 17.81
C TYR A 93 -12.73 -4.56 16.92
N LEU A 94 -12.54 -4.30 15.62
CA LEU A 94 -13.63 -4.09 14.66
C LEU A 94 -14.48 -5.34 14.45
N GLU A 95 -13.89 -6.53 14.36
CA GLU A 95 -14.63 -7.78 14.21
C GLU A 95 -15.50 -8.08 15.42
N SER A 96 -15.04 -7.73 16.62
CA SER A 96 -15.80 -7.92 17.85
C SER A 96 -17.00 -6.96 17.98
N SER A 97 -16.94 -5.76 17.38
CA SER A 97 -18.06 -4.82 17.35
C SER A 97 -17.83 -3.64 16.38
N PRO A 98 -18.16 -3.77 15.09
CA PRO A 98 -17.86 -2.74 14.09
C PRO A 98 -18.72 -1.47 14.28
N VAL A 99 -19.88 -1.65 14.91
CA VAL A 99 -20.89 -0.63 15.18
C VAL A 99 -20.49 0.26 16.38
N THR A 100 -19.81 -0.28 17.40
CA THR A 100 -19.51 0.48 18.63
C THR A 100 -18.35 1.46 18.52
N ILE A 101 -17.43 1.32 17.56
CA ILE A 101 -16.28 2.25 17.48
C ILE A 101 -16.73 3.65 17.04
N PHE A 102 -17.64 3.74 16.06
CA PHE A 102 -18.19 5.03 15.63
C PHE A 102 -19.40 5.49 16.47
N LEU A 103 -20.27 4.56 16.90
CA LEU A 103 -21.46 4.89 17.69
C LEU A 103 -21.17 5.03 19.20
N GLY A 104 -20.00 4.58 19.66
CA GLY A 104 -19.54 4.72 21.04
C GLY A 104 -18.81 6.04 21.31
N CYS A 105 -18.49 6.82 20.28
CA CYS A 105 -17.93 8.16 20.43
C CYS A 105 -18.98 9.09 21.05
N LYS A 106 -18.73 9.59 22.26
CA LYS A 106 -19.66 10.45 23.01
C LYS A 106 -19.21 11.90 23.02
N THR A 107 -17.92 12.14 22.79
CA THR A 107 -17.30 13.46 22.82
C THR A 107 -16.58 13.77 21.52
N LEU A 108 -16.39 15.07 21.23
CA LEU A 108 -15.56 15.51 20.10
C LEU A 108 -14.14 14.95 20.17
N PHE A 109 -13.61 14.80 21.39
CA PHE A 109 -12.30 14.19 21.63
C PHE A 109 -12.26 12.74 21.13
N ASP A 110 -13.28 11.94 21.42
CA ASP A 110 -13.38 10.54 20.96
C ASP A 110 -13.38 10.44 19.43
N TYR A 111 -14.08 11.36 18.75
CA TYR A 111 -14.10 11.41 17.29
C TYR A 111 -12.73 11.77 16.70
N ILE A 112 -12.05 12.77 17.25
CA ILE A 112 -10.71 13.18 16.80
C ILE A 112 -9.72 12.02 17.02
N GLN A 113 -9.75 11.39 18.19
CA GLN A 113 -8.90 10.24 18.51
C GLN A 113 -9.14 9.07 17.55
N THR A 114 -10.40 8.74 17.27
CA THR A 114 -10.76 7.68 16.34
C THR A 114 -10.29 7.99 14.92
N PHE A 115 -10.47 9.23 14.46
CA PHE A 115 -9.99 9.67 13.16
C PHE A 115 -8.46 9.58 13.03
N LEU A 116 -7.71 10.06 14.01
CA LEU A 116 -6.24 9.99 14.01
C LEU A 116 -5.75 8.54 14.05
N THR A 117 -6.42 7.67 14.81
CA THR A 117 -6.11 6.25 14.88
C THR A 117 -6.32 5.57 13.52
N LEU A 118 -7.45 5.86 12.85
CA LEU A 118 -7.75 5.36 11.51
C LEU A 118 -6.72 5.84 10.47
N LEU A 119 -6.32 7.11 10.55
CA LEU A 119 -5.30 7.68 9.67
C LEU A 119 -3.95 6.98 9.87
N LEU A 120 -3.55 6.73 11.12
CA LEU A 120 -2.32 5.99 11.44
C LEU A 120 -2.37 4.56 10.90
N ILE A 121 -3.50 3.85 11.09
CA ILE A 121 -3.68 2.49 10.58
C ILE A 121 -3.62 2.45 9.06
N LEU A 122 -4.20 3.42 8.37
CA LEU A 122 -4.11 3.53 6.92
C LEU A 122 -2.64 3.67 6.46
N LEU A 123 -1.86 4.53 7.11
CA LEU A 123 -0.44 4.72 6.80
C LEU A 123 0.36 3.44 7.05
N LEU A 124 0.16 2.76 8.18
CA LEU A 124 0.82 1.49 8.50
C LEU A 124 0.43 0.39 7.50
N THR A 125 -0.82 0.35 7.08
CA THR A 125 -1.31 -0.60 6.07
C THR A 125 -0.61 -0.38 4.73
N ILE A 126 -0.42 0.86 4.30
CA ILE A 126 0.34 1.19 3.08
C ILE A 126 1.79 0.67 3.19
N ILE A 127 2.45 0.83 4.34
CA ILE A 127 3.81 0.33 4.57
C ILE A 127 3.85 -1.20 4.47
N ILE A 128 2.88 -1.91 5.06
CA ILE A 128 2.78 -3.38 4.99
C ILE A 128 2.58 -3.84 3.54
N ILE A 129 1.66 -3.22 2.80
CA ILE A 129 1.40 -3.55 1.39
C ILE A 129 2.65 -3.30 0.54
N SER A 130 3.33 -2.17 0.76
CA SER A 130 4.61 -1.83 0.11
C SER A 130 5.69 -2.90 0.36
N ALA A 131 5.84 -3.35 1.61
CA ALA A 131 6.76 -4.43 1.96
C ALA A 131 6.41 -5.75 1.27
N LYS A 132 5.12 -6.11 1.22
CA LYS A 132 4.63 -7.32 0.53
C LYS A 132 4.86 -7.27 -0.97
N CYS A 133 4.60 -6.14 -1.63
CA CYS A 133 4.90 -5.94 -3.06
C CYS A 133 6.36 -6.28 -3.34
N ARG A 134 7.28 -5.68 -2.56
CA ARG A 134 8.71 -5.87 -2.77
C ARG A 134 9.21 -7.26 -2.41
N ARG A 135 8.57 -7.92 -1.44
CA ARG A 135 8.90 -9.31 -1.12
C ARG A 135 8.47 -10.23 -2.27
N TRP A 136 7.32 -9.99 -2.89
CA TRP A 136 6.94 -10.70 -4.11
C TRP A 136 7.88 -10.42 -5.28
N HIS A 137 8.32 -9.17 -5.43
CA HIS A 137 9.35 -8.82 -6.41
C HIS A 137 10.68 -9.52 -6.15
N ASP A 138 11.05 -9.74 -4.89
CA ASP A 138 12.25 -10.49 -4.52
C ASP A 138 12.16 -11.98 -4.91
N LEU A 139 10.95 -12.53 -4.93
CA LEU A 139 10.62 -13.87 -5.45
C LEU A 139 10.44 -13.91 -6.98
N GLY A 140 10.77 -12.83 -7.68
CA GLY A 140 10.60 -12.71 -9.14
C GLY A 140 9.14 -12.62 -9.62
N LYS A 141 8.17 -12.50 -8.70
CA LYS A 141 6.73 -12.41 -9.02
C LYS A 141 6.27 -10.96 -9.11
N SER A 142 5.11 -10.74 -9.73
CA SER A 142 4.50 -9.40 -9.78
C SER A 142 3.81 -9.04 -8.48
N SER A 143 3.65 -7.73 -8.22
CA SER A 143 2.89 -7.19 -7.09
C SER A 143 1.43 -7.69 -7.03
N ASN A 144 0.85 -8.13 -8.15
CA ASN A 144 -0.49 -8.72 -8.20
C ASN A 144 -0.62 -9.99 -7.32
N TYR A 145 0.48 -10.65 -6.96
CA TYR A 145 0.45 -11.78 -6.03
C TYR A 145 0.05 -11.39 -4.60
N ILE A 146 -0.08 -10.09 -4.30
CA ILE A 146 -0.74 -9.64 -3.06
C ILE A 146 -2.18 -10.16 -2.95
N PHE A 147 -2.90 -10.27 -4.07
CA PHE A 147 -4.24 -10.86 -4.05
C PHE A 147 -4.22 -12.33 -3.63
N ALA A 148 -3.13 -13.06 -3.90
CA ALA A 148 -2.97 -14.41 -3.39
C ALA A 148 -2.82 -14.42 -1.87
N ASN A 149 -2.09 -13.46 -1.27
CA ASN A 149 -2.02 -13.32 0.19
C ASN A 149 -3.37 -13.00 0.82
N ILE A 150 -4.15 -12.11 0.19
CA ILE A 150 -5.51 -11.78 0.64
C ILE A 150 -6.41 -13.02 0.52
N PHE A 151 -6.33 -13.76 -0.58
CA PHE A 151 -7.10 -14.98 -0.76
C PHE A 151 -6.72 -16.05 0.28
N LEU A 152 -5.41 -16.28 0.51
CA LEU A 152 -4.92 -17.21 1.53
C LEU A 152 -5.38 -16.81 2.93
N SER A 153 -5.37 -15.50 3.24
CA SER A 153 -5.79 -15.01 4.55
C SER A 153 -7.26 -15.26 4.84
N HIS A 154 -8.12 -15.21 3.82
CA HIS A 154 -9.55 -15.48 3.95
C HIS A 154 -9.88 -16.99 3.88
N LEU A 155 -9.10 -17.78 3.15
CA LEU A 155 -9.36 -19.23 3.01
C LEU A 155 -9.08 -20.00 4.30
N PHE A 156 -8.09 -19.58 5.09
CA PHE A 156 -7.66 -20.27 6.31
C PHE A 156 -7.93 -19.44 7.57
N ILE A 157 -9.10 -18.85 7.72
CA ILE A 157 -9.45 -18.09 8.95
C ILE A 157 -9.30 -19.00 10.18
N PRO A 158 -8.63 -18.57 11.27
CA PRO A 158 -8.02 -17.25 11.51
C PRO A 158 -6.52 -17.15 11.15
N TYR A 159 -5.88 -18.26 10.77
CA TYR A 159 -4.42 -18.37 10.66
C TYR A 159 -3.86 -18.12 9.25
N GLY A 160 -4.69 -17.94 8.24
CA GLY A 160 -4.28 -17.79 6.85
C GLY A 160 -3.37 -16.61 6.59
N PHE A 161 -3.56 -15.53 7.37
CA PHE A 161 -2.65 -14.41 7.40
C PHE A 161 -1.25 -14.85 7.83
N LEU A 162 -1.13 -15.51 8.99
CA LEU A 162 0.16 -16.01 9.50
C LEU A 162 0.81 -17.00 8.55
N PHE A 163 0.01 -17.85 7.90
CA PHE A 163 0.51 -18.80 6.92
C PHE A 163 1.11 -18.09 5.69
N SER A 164 0.45 -17.04 5.19
CA SER A 164 0.99 -16.24 4.09
C SER A 164 2.29 -15.52 4.49
N GLU A 165 2.38 -14.99 5.71
CA GLU A 165 3.59 -14.36 6.23
C GLU A 165 4.73 -15.36 6.40
N PHE A 166 4.42 -16.56 6.87
CA PHE A 166 5.39 -17.64 7.05
C PHE A 166 6.03 -18.06 5.72
N ILE A 167 5.23 -18.22 4.66
CA ILE A 167 5.73 -18.48 3.31
C ILE A 167 6.69 -17.36 2.88
N MET A 168 6.31 -16.11 3.10
CA MET A 168 7.10 -14.94 2.71
C MET A 168 8.44 -14.83 3.46
N LEU A 169 8.52 -15.39 4.67
CA LEU A 169 9.74 -15.43 5.49
C LEU A 169 10.67 -16.59 5.14
N ILE A 170 10.12 -17.77 4.82
CA ILE A 170 10.92 -18.97 4.57
C ILE A 170 11.46 -19.02 3.15
N VAL A 171 10.64 -18.66 2.17
CA VAL A 171 11.05 -18.78 0.77
C VAL A 171 12.18 -17.79 0.49
N ALA A 172 13.32 -18.32 0.04
CA ALA A 172 14.48 -17.51 -0.33
C ALA A 172 14.16 -16.66 -1.57
N GLY A 173 14.71 -15.45 -1.61
CA GLY A 173 14.65 -14.58 -2.79
C GLY A 173 15.53 -15.07 -3.92
N ASP A 174 15.41 -14.43 -5.09
CA ASP A 174 16.34 -14.67 -6.19
C ASP A 174 17.73 -14.09 -5.87
N ASP A 175 18.80 -14.86 -5.93
CA ASP A 175 20.15 -14.31 -5.66
C ASP A 175 20.68 -13.42 -6.82
N LYS A 176 20.02 -13.46 -7.97
CA LYS A 176 20.40 -12.72 -9.18
C LYS A 176 19.57 -11.45 -9.34
N THR A 177 20.10 -10.47 -10.08
CA THR A 177 19.32 -9.30 -10.51
C THR A 177 18.13 -9.75 -11.35
N ASN A 178 16.94 -9.27 -11.00
CA ASN A 178 15.71 -9.56 -11.74
C ASN A 178 15.08 -8.24 -12.26
N LYS A 179 13.92 -8.33 -12.93
CA LYS A 179 13.23 -7.16 -13.52
C LYS A 179 12.84 -6.06 -12.52
N TYR A 180 12.88 -6.36 -11.22
CA TYR A 180 12.50 -5.44 -10.14
C TYR A 180 13.71 -4.83 -9.42
N GLY A 181 14.92 -5.28 -9.73
CA GLY A 181 16.16 -4.69 -9.24
C GLY A 181 17.21 -5.72 -8.84
N ASP A 182 18.33 -5.17 -8.34
CA ASP A 182 19.43 -5.93 -7.76
C ASP A 182 18.96 -6.73 -6.53
N PRO A 183 19.64 -7.85 -6.21
CA PRO A 183 19.37 -8.57 -4.97
C PRO A 183 19.44 -7.60 -3.78
N PRO A 184 18.51 -7.71 -2.82
CA PRO A 184 18.50 -6.84 -1.68
C PRO A 184 19.73 -7.13 -0.81
N ASP A 185 20.40 -6.07 -0.38
CA ASP A 185 21.41 -6.17 0.67
C ASP A 185 20.77 -6.80 1.91
N TRP A 186 21.52 -7.67 2.59
CA TRP A 186 21.09 -8.41 3.78
C TRP A 186 20.40 -7.52 4.82
#